data_AF-A0AAW1QE74-F1
#
_entry.id   AF-A0AAW1QE74-F1
#
_cell.length_a   1.000
_cell.length_b   1.000
_cell.length_c   1.000
_cell.angle_alpha   90.00
_cell.angle_beta   90.00
_cell.angle_gamma   90.00
#
_symmetry.space_group_name_H-M   'P 1'
#
loop_
_entity.id
_entity.type
_entity.pdbx_description
1 polymer ?
#
loop_
_entity_poly.entity_id
_entity_poly.type
_entity_poly.pdbx_seq_one_letter_code
_entity_poly.pdbx_strand_id
1 'polypeptide(L)'
;MPASTSSPAAPEGNAGRWTARHEGMQVRGKGVAALPTSVRYITEAQCVGDSTPDFWQALGFQRHYELLKDGLQFVVAHNDFLLQVNLAVLKRLPEWGAVDKAAPLTTDHWLLEVTARAIEGEHVDASNAIGSLGELLLPLAELKRP
;
A
#
# COMPACT_ATOMS: atom_id res chain seq x y z
N MET A 1 -27.62 7.19 -37.94
CA MET A 1 -27.74 7.08 -36.47
C MET A 1 -26.41 6.56 -35.94
N PRO A 2 -25.61 7.36 -35.21
CA PRO A 2 -24.36 6.86 -34.66
C PRO A 2 -24.65 6.03 -33.40
N ALA A 3 -24.05 4.85 -33.33
CA ALA A 3 -24.10 3.96 -32.19
C ALA A 3 -23.28 4.57 -31.04
N SER A 4 -23.94 4.86 -29.92
CA SER A 4 -23.28 5.27 -28.69
C SER A 4 -22.55 4.06 -28.11
N THR A 5 -21.24 3.99 -28.32
CA THR A 5 -20.35 3.11 -27.57
C THR A 5 -20.34 3.57 -26.12
N SER A 6 -21.04 2.84 -25.26
CA SER A 6 -20.99 3.00 -23.81
C SER A 6 -19.56 2.76 -23.33
N SER A 7 -18.99 3.78 -22.68
CA SER A 7 -17.74 3.67 -21.93
C SER A 7 -17.88 2.55 -20.88
N PRO A 8 -16.88 1.66 -20.69
CA PRO A 8 -16.97 0.64 -19.67
C PRO A 8 -17.03 1.29 -18.29
N ALA A 9 -18.10 1.01 -17.56
CA ALA A 9 -18.30 1.44 -16.18
C ALA A 9 -17.12 1.00 -15.30
N ALA A 10 -16.68 1.88 -14.40
CA ALA A 10 -15.73 1.54 -13.36
C ALA A 10 -16.26 0.32 -12.56
N PRO A 11 -15.39 -0.59 -12.09
CA PRO A 11 -15.83 -1.78 -11.37
C PRO A 11 -16.61 -1.37 -10.11
N GLU A 12 -17.90 -1.72 -10.06
CA GLU A 12 -18.83 -1.54 -8.93
C GLU A 12 -18.50 -2.48 -7.74
N GLY A 13 -17.23 -2.50 -7.32
CA GLY A 13 -16.67 -3.65 -6.63
C GLY A 13 -16.25 -3.48 -5.18
N ASN A 14 -16.67 -2.44 -4.42
CA ASN A 14 -16.40 -2.41 -2.97
C ASN A 14 -17.14 -1.32 -2.16
N ALA A 15 -18.36 -0.91 -2.55
CA ALA A 15 -19.09 0.08 -1.77
C ALA A 15 -19.22 -0.38 -0.30
N GLY A 16 -18.67 0.41 0.61
CA GLY A 16 -18.81 0.18 2.05
C GLY A 16 -17.82 -0.80 2.70
N ARG A 17 -16.74 -1.27 2.08
CA ARG A 17 -15.67 -1.97 2.83
C ARG A 17 -14.40 -1.14 2.91
N TRP A 18 -13.97 -0.88 4.13
CA TRP A 18 -12.83 -0.03 4.45
C TRP A 18 -11.87 -0.78 5.37
N THR A 19 -10.57 -0.52 5.24
CA THR A 19 -9.57 -0.94 6.22
C THR A 19 -8.99 0.32 6.85
N ALA A 20 -9.25 0.51 8.14
CA ALA A 20 -8.59 1.54 8.92
C ALA A 20 -7.22 1.00 9.36
N ARG A 21 -6.15 1.70 8.98
CA ARG A 21 -4.76 1.29 9.26
C ARG A 21 -4.04 2.40 10.01
N HIS A 22 -3.50 2.06 11.17
CA HIS A 22 -2.57 2.90 11.91
C HIS A 22 -1.14 2.38 11.71
N GLU A 23 -0.25 3.25 11.23
CA GLU A 23 1.17 2.95 11.06
C GLU A 23 1.98 3.69 12.12
N GLY A 24 2.66 2.94 12.97
CA GLY A 24 3.59 3.49 13.95
C GLY A 24 4.89 3.98 13.32
N MET A 25 5.71 4.62 14.15
CA MET A 25 7.07 5.03 13.78
C MET A 25 7.94 3.82 13.43
N GLN A 26 8.94 4.04 12.59
CA GLN A 26 9.98 3.03 12.34
C GLN A 26 10.67 2.66 13.65
N VAL A 27 10.83 1.35 13.90
CA VAL A 27 11.56 0.82 15.05
C VAL A 27 13.02 1.23 14.94
N ARG A 28 13.57 1.74 16.04
CA ARG A 28 14.96 2.23 16.12
C ARG A 28 15.77 1.35 17.08
N GLY A 29 17.05 1.19 16.79
CA GLY A 29 17.99 0.44 17.63
C GLY A 29 19.12 -0.16 16.80
N LYS A 30 20.25 -0.48 17.46
CA LYS A 30 21.44 -1.00 16.76
C LYS A 30 21.15 -2.29 15.96
N GLY A 31 20.32 -3.19 16.49
CA GLY A 31 19.94 -4.42 15.80
C GLY A 31 19.07 -4.20 14.55
N VAL A 32 18.20 -3.19 14.57
CA VAL A 32 17.28 -2.88 13.44
C VAL A 32 17.93 -1.98 12.39
N ALA A 33 19.01 -1.27 12.74
CA ALA A 33 19.75 -0.43 11.81
C ALA A 33 20.49 -1.24 10.73
N ALA A 34 20.92 -2.47 11.06
CA ALA A 34 21.62 -3.36 10.14
C ALA A 34 20.68 -4.15 9.21
N LEU A 35 19.36 -4.08 9.45
CA LEU A 35 18.39 -4.78 8.63
C LEU A 35 18.25 -4.13 7.25
N PRO A 36 18.05 -4.93 6.18
CA PRO A 36 17.86 -4.41 4.82
C PRO A 36 16.56 -3.61 4.66
N THR A 37 15.62 -3.71 5.61
CA THR A 37 14.31 -3.05 5.55
C THR A 37 14.02 -2.19 6.78
N SER A 38 13.01 -1.32 6.66
CA SER A 38 12.44 -0.62 7.81
C SER A 38 11.36 -1.48 8.48
N VAL A 39 11.42 -1.62 9.80
CA VAL A 39 10.38 -2.31 10.60
C VAL A 39 9.49 -1.27 11.27
N ARG A 40 8.17 -1.48 11.29
CA ARG A 40 7.19 -0.64 11.99
C ARG A 40 6.03 -1.47 12.53
N TYR A 41 5.37 -0.98 13.58
CA TYR A 41 4.14 -1.58 14.08
C TYR A 41 2.95 -1.10 13.25
N ILE A 42 2.08 -2.02 12.87
CA ILE A 42 0.86 -1.74 12.10
C ILE A 42 -0.33 -2.34 12.84
N THR A 43 -1.39 -1.55 12.99
CA THR A 43 -2.68 -2.03 13.50
C THR A 43 -3.74 -1.77 12.43
N GLU A 44 -4.51 -2.81 12.11
CA GLU A 44 -5.56 -2.75 11.09
C GLU A 44 -6.91 -3.17 11.68
N ALA A 45 -7.96 -2.46 11.30
CA ALA A 45 -9.33 -2.80 11.61
C ALA A 45 -10.16 -2.82 10.31
N GLN A 46 -10.97 -3.85 10.14
CA GLN A 46 -11.95 -3.92 9.07
C GLN A 46 -13.19 -3.12 9.47
N CYS A 47 -13.60 -2.20 8.62
CA CYS A 47 -14.77 -1.35 8.80
C CYS A 47 -15.74 -1.63 7.65
N VAL A 48 -17.01 -1.86 7.98
CA VAL A 48 -18.06 -2.17 7.00
C VAL A 48 -19.20 -1.19 7.16
N GLY A 49 -19.63 -0.59 6.06
CA GLY A 49 -20.66 0.43 5.97
C GLY A 49 -20.23 1.62 5.12
N ASP A 50 -21.18 2.17 4.37
CA ASP A 50 -20.96 3.30 3.47
C ASP A 50 -20.62 4.59 4.23
N SER A 51 -21.03 4.69 5.50
CA SER A 51 -20.77 5.84 6.38
C SER A 51 -19.44 5.77 7.15
N THR A 52 -18.53 4.84 6.79
CA THR A 52 -17.23 4.72 7.48
C THR A 52 -16.42 6.03 7.48
N PRO A 53 -16.31 6.81 6.38
CA PRO A 53 -15.62 8.10 6.42
C PRO A 53 -16.24 9.10 7.41
N ASP A 54 -17.57 9.16 7.45
CA ASP A 54 -18.30 10.07 8.33
C ASP A 54 -18.17 9.68 9.81
N PHE A 55 -18.11 8.37 10.09
CA PHE A 55 -17.82 7.85 11.42
C PHE A 55 -16.48 8.37 11.96
N TRP A 56 -15.42 8.32 11.16
CA TRP A 56 -14.11 8.85 11.56
C TRP A 56 -14.16 10.37 11.77
N GLN A 57 -14.90 11.10 10.94
CA GLN A 57 -15.09 12.54 11.12
C GLN A 57 -15.83 12.88 12.42
N ALA A 58 -16.85 12.10 12.79
CA ALA A 58 -17.58 12.26 14.05
C ALA A 58 -16.71 12.00 15.29
N LEU A 59 -15.68 11.15 15.18
CA LEU A 59 -14.67 10.95 16.22
C LEU A 59 -13.63 12.08 16.30
N GLY A 60 -13.72 13.09 15.42
CA GLY A 60 -12.83 14.26 15.40
C GLY A 60 -11.65 14.13 14.42
N PHE A 61 -11.57 13.08 13.61
CA PHE A 61 -10.55 12.99 12.56
C PHE A 61 -10.85 13.93 11.40
N GLN A 62 -9.80 14.45 10.77
CA GLN A 62 -9.90 15.31 9.60
C GLN A 62 -9.22 14.65 8.39
N ARG A 63 -9.89 14.69 7.24
CA ARG A 63 -9.31 14.23 5.96
C ARG A 63 -8.26 15.23 5.50
N HIS A 64 -7.01 14.79 5.41
CA HIS A 64 -5.90 15.64 5.00
C HIS A 64 -5.56 15.48 3.51
N TYR A 65 -5.56 14.25 3.01
CA TYR A 65 -5.24 13.93 1.63
C TYR A 65 -5.84 12.58 1.24
N GLU A 66 -5.94 12.33 -0.06
CA GLU A 66 -6.43 11.08 -0.63
C GLU A 66 -5.56 10.74 -1.84
N LEU A 67 -5.13 9.47 -1.88
CA LEU A 67 -4.29 8.95 -2.94
C LEU A 67 -4.95 7.71 -3.53
N LEU A 68 -4.87 7.58 -4.85
CA LEU A 68 -5.16 6.36 -5.57
C LEU A 68 -3.85 5.65 -5.87
N LYS A 69 -3.72 4.40 -5.41
CA LYS A 69 -2.66 3.49 -5.86
C LYS A 69 -3.20 2.70 -7.05
N ASP A 70 -2.64 2.92 -8.23
CA ASP A 70 -3.05 2.24 -9.46
C ASP A 70 -1.91 1.35 -9.97
N GLY A 71 -2.13 0.03 -10.01
CA GLY A 71 -1.08 -0.91 -10.36
C GLY A 71 -1.39 -2.37 -10.05
N LEU A 72 -0.32 -3.15 -9.84
CA LEU A 72 -0.36 -4.59 -9.62
C LEU A 72 0.10 -4.93 -8.21
N GLN A 73 -0.54 -5.95 -7.63
CA GLN A 73 -0.15 -6.55 -6.36
C GLN A 73 0.11 -8.03 -6.58
N PHE A 74 1.23 -8.50 -6.06
CA PHE A 74 1.61 -9.91 -6.06
C PHE A 74 1.81 -10.38 -4.62
N VAL A 75 1.47 -11.64 -4.38
CA VAL A 75 1.79 -12.34 -3.13
C VAL A 75 2.80 -13.42 -3.47
N VAL A 76 4.00 -13.34 -2.90
CA VAL A 76 5.11 -14.24 -3.18
C VAL A 76 5.47 -14.97 -1.90
N ALA A 77 5.36 -16.29 -1.90
CA ALA A 77 5.89 -17.11 -0.81
C ALA A 77 7.42 -17.24 -0.96
N HIS A 78 8.17 -16.74 0.03
CA HIS A 78 9.64 -16.73 -0.01
C HIS A 78 10.22 -16.82 1.42
N ASN A 79 11.15 -17.75 1.64
CA ASN A 79 11.78 -18.01 2.95
C ASN A 79 10.79 -18.07 4.12
N ASP A 80 9.72 -18.85 3.98
CA ASP A 80 8.63 -19.03 4.97
C ASP A 80 7.73 -17.81 5.23
N PHE A 81 7.92 -16.69 4.51
CA PHE A 81 7.06 -15.51 4.58
C PHE A 81 6.21 -15.34 3.32
N LEU A 82 5.02 -14.77 3.50
CA LEU A 82 4.20 -14.24 2.40
C LEU A 82 4.56 -12.77 2.20
N LEU A 83 5.36 -12.50 1.17
CA LEU A 83 5.78 -11.16 0.79
C LEU A 83 4.72 -10.54 -0.12
N GLN A 84 4.22 -9.37 0.25
CA GLN A 84 3.36 -8.56 -0.60
C GLN A 84 4.23 -7.59 -1.41
N VAL A 85 4.21 -7.76 -2.72
CA VAL A 85 4.93 -6.92 -3.68
C VAL A 85 3.92 -6.06 -4.42
N ASN A 86 3.96 -4.75 -4.21
CA ASN A 86 3.10 -3.77 -4.86
C ASN A 86 3.92 -2.99 -5.90
N LEU A 87 3.47 -2.97 -7.14
CA LEU A 87 4.03 -2.16 -8.21
C LEU A 87 2.95 -1.19 -8.70
N ALA A 88 3.03 0.08 -8.35
CA ALA A 88 1.94 1.03 -8.60
C ALA A 88 2.42 2.45 -8.92
N VAL A 89 1.58 3.18 -9.64
CA VAL A 89 1.66 4.64 -9.75
C VAL A 89 0.78 5.25 -8.67
N LEU A 90 1.35 6.16 -7.88
CA LEU A 90 0.58 6.94 -6.92
C LEU A 90 -0.03 8.16 -7.62
N LYS A 91 -1.35 8.31 -7.52
CA LYS A 91 -2.08 9.45 -8.06
C LYS A 91 -2.74 10.23 -6.91
N ARG A 92 -2.63 11.55 -6.92
CA ARG A 92 -3.36 12.43 -5.99
C ARG A 92 -4.77 12.66 -6.49
N LEU A 93 -5.74 12.58 -5.58
CA LEU A 93 -7.09 13.06 -5.86
C LEU A 93 -7.20 14.53 -5.45
N PRO A 94 -7.53 15.45 -6.38
CA PRO A 94 -7.74 16.85 -6.05
C PRO A 94 -9.07 17.09 -5.32
N GLU A 95 -10.03 16.19 -5.48
CA GLU A 95 -11.35 16.20 -4.88
C GLU A 95 -11.67 14.81 -4.31
N TRP A 96 -12.35 14.74 -3.17
CA TRP A 96 -12.58 13.47 -2.49
C TRP A 96 -13.39 12.49 -3.33
N GLY A 97 -12.88 11.28 -3.52
CA GLY A 97 -13.52 10.24 -4.32
C GLY A 97 -13.58 10.50 -5.83
N ALA A 98 -13.04 11.62 -6.35
CA ALA A 98 -13.00 11.92 -7.78
C ALA A 98 -11.86 11.17 -8.49
N VAL A 99 -12.03 9.85 -8.64
CA VAL A 99 -11.05 8.94 -9.25
C VAL A 99 -10.72 9.32 -10.69
N ASP A 100 -11.69 9.83 -11.44
CA ASP A 100 -11.56 10.30 -12.82
C ASP A 100 -10.63 11.51 -12.96
N LYS A 101 -10.49 12.30 -11.89
CA LYS A 101 -9.60 13.48 -11.83
C LYS A 101 -8.22 13.17 -11.23
N ALA A 102 -7.92 11.91 -10.94
CA ALA A 102 -6.68 11.54 -10.28
C ALA A 102 -5.46 11.82 -11.18
N ALA A 103 -4.49 12.57 -10.64
CA ALA A 103 -3.27 12.95 -11.36
C ALA A 103 -2.02 12.27 -10.74
N PRO A 104 -1.08 11.73 -11.54
CA PRO A 104 0.14 11.12 -11.01
C PRO A 104 0.93 12.07 -10.13
N LEU A 105 1.41 11.58 -8.98
CA LEU A 105 2.36 12.32 -8.13
C LEU A 105 3.75 12.39 -8.75
N THR A 106 4.13 11.35 -9.50
CA THR A 106 5.41 11.25 -10.19
C THR A 106 5.15 10.84 -11.64
N THR A 107 5.67 11.63 -12.57
CA THR A 107 5.59 11.31 -14.01
C THR A 107 6.61 10.22 -14.33
N ASP A 108 6.21 9.19 -15.09
CA ASP A 108 7.06 8.12 -15.63
C ASP A 108 7.80 7.23 -14.60
N HIS A 109 7.39 7.26 -13.34
CA HIS A 109 7.97 6.42 -12.30
C HIS A 109 6.92 5.50 -11.68
N TRP A 110 7.33 4.25 -11.44
CA TRP A 110 6.57 3.27 -10.67
C TRP A 110 7.14 3.17 -9.27
N LEU A 111 6.25 3.06 -8.28
CA LEU A 111 6.61 2.71 -6.91
C LEU A 111 6.58 1.20 -6.77
N LEU A 112 7.73 0.60 -6.47
CA LEU A 112 7.85 -0.77 -6.03
C LEU A 112 7.95 -0.79 -4.50
N GLU A 113 6.99 -1.43 -3.85
CA GLU A 113 6.95 -1.59 -2.40
C GLU A 113 6.85 -3.07 -2.06
N VAL A 114 7.78 -3.57 -1.24
CA VAL A 114 7.75 -4.93 -0.73
C VAL A 114 7.52 -4.88 0.78
N THR A 115 6.53 -5.61 1.25
CA THR A 115 6.19 -5.71 2.67
C THR A 115 5.97 -7.15 3.09
N ALA A 116 6.25 -7.45 4.35
CA ALA A 116 5.93 -8.72 4.98
C ALA A 116 5.27 -8.44 6.33
N ARG A 117 4.25 -9.22 6.66
CA ARG A 117 3.72 -9.24 8.03
C ARG A 117 4.55 -10.22 8.84
N ALA A 118 5.05 -9.77 9.98
CA ALA A 118 5.77 -10.60 10.93
C ALA A 118 5.05 -10.54 12.27
N ILE A 119 4.98 -11.67 12.98
CA ILE A 119 4.60 -11.66 14.39
C ILE A 119 5.77 -11.18 15.25
N GLU A 120 5.50 -10.92 16.53
CA GLU A 120 6.53 -10.50 17.45
C GLU A 120 7.67 -11.53 17.52
N GLY A 121 8.91 -11.06 17.39
CA GLY A 121 10.12 -11.90 17.34
C GLY A 121 10.62 -12.24 15.93
N GLU A 122 9.77 -12.25 14.90
CA GLU A 122 10.14 -12.73 13.55
C GLU A 122 10.58 -11.61 12.58
N HIS A 123 10.54 -10.36 13.01
CA HIS A 123 10.84 -9.19 12.16
C HIS A 123 12.23 -9.21 11.50
N VAL A 124 13.21 -9.86 12.13
CA VAL A 124 14.57 -10.02 11.55
C VAL A 124 14.52 -10.95 10.35
N ASP A 125 13.89 -12.11 10.49
CA ASP A 125 13.79 -13.12 9.43
C ASP A 125 12.93 -12.62 8.27
N ALA A 126 11.81 -11.96 8.57
CA ALA A 126 10.97 -11.30 7.57
C ALA A 126 11.76 -10.23 6.80
N SER A 127 12.58 -9.43 7.49
CA SER A 127 13.44 -8.44 6.85
C SER A 127 14.48 -9.11 5.95
N ASN A 128 15.09 -10.21 6.40
CA ASN A 128 16.06 -10.96 5.60
C ASN A 128 15.41 -11.59 4.36
N ALA A 129 14.17 -12.08 4.47
CA ALA A 129 13.40 -12.58 3.33
C ALA A 129 13.17 -11.50 2.27
N ILE A 130 12.80 -10.28 2.69
CA ILE A 130 12.67 -9.13 1.76
C ILE A 130 14.03 -8.79 1.14
N GLY A 131 15.11 -8.75 1.92
CA GLY A 131 16.46 -8.51 1.41
C GLY A 131 16.86 -9.55 0.35
N SER A 132 16.64 -10.83 0.63
CA SER A 132 16.89 -11.92 -0.30
C SER A 132 16.04 -11.82 -1.58
N LEU A 133 14.77 -11.42 -1.47
CA LEU A 133 13.95 -11.13 -2.65
C LEU A 133 14.54 -9.95 -3.45
N GLY A 134 15.05 -8.93 -2.77
CA GLY A 134 15.73 -7.80 -3.41
C GLY A 134 16.90 -8.22 -4.30
N GLU A 135 17.71 -9.18 -3.85
CA GLU A 135 18.80 -9.75 -4.67
C GLU A 135 18.27 -10.47 -5.92
N LEU A 136 17.12 -11.15 -5.83
CA LEU A 136 16.50 -11.82 -6.98
C LEU A 136 15.90 -10.85 -8.00
N LEU A 137 15.59 -9.62 -7.58
CA LEU A 137 15.07 -8.58 -8.46
C LEU A 137 16.16 -7.86 -9.25
N LEU A 138 17.44 -8.04 -8.90
CA LEU A 138 18.54 -7.44 -9.64
C LEU A 138 18.76 -8.15 -10.99
N PRO A 139 19.11 -7.40 -12.06
CA PRO A 139 19.34 -5.95 -12.10
C PRO A 139 18.08 -5.12 -12.42
N LEU A 140 16.90 -5.73 -12.45
CA LEU A 140 15.66 -5.10 -12.92
C LEU A 140 15.15 -4.02 -11.96
N ALA A 141 15.24 -4.26 -10.65
CA ALA A 141 14.85 -3.31 -9.62
C ALA A 141 15.73 -3.44 -8.38
N GLU A 142 16.16 -2.29 -7.85
CA GLU A 142 16.93 -2.21 -6.61
C GLU A 142 15.97 -1.83 -5.46
N LEU A 143 15.85 -2.69 -4.45
CA LEU A 143 15.08 -2.38 -3.24
C LEU A 143 15.95 -1.62 -2.25
N LYS A 144 15.47 -0.45 -1.80
CA LYS A 144 16.15 0.35 -0.76
C LYS A 144 15.26 0.51 0.45
N ARG A 145 15.91 0.58 1.61
CA ARG A 145 15.27 1.01 2.84
C ARG A 145 14.79 2.46 2.68
N PRO A 146 13.50 2.75 2.94
CA PRO A 146 12.95 4.10 2.90
C PRO A 146 13.28 4.91 4.16
#